data_AF-A0A7S2U342-F1
#
_entry.id   AF-A0A7S2U342-F1
#
_cell.length_a   1.000
_cell.length_b   1.000
_cell.length_c   1.000
_cell.angle_alpha   90.00
_cell.angle_beta   90.00
_cell.angle_gamma   90.00
#
_symmetry.space_group_name_H-M   'P 1'
#
loop_
_entity.id
_entity.type
_entity.pdbx_description
1 polymer ?
#
loop_
_entity_poly.entity_id
_entity_poly.type
_entity_poly.pdbx_seq_one_letter_code
_entity_poly.pdbx_strand_id
1 'polypeptide(L)'
;SSSSSSSKRKVAIVTNQSCIGRKLLTEDSLSSMHSMMKQEIEQQGGYIDSIHVAPDTPENASDRRKPGPGMLLEAMSLHHVEPDNTAMVGDTINDMLAASRAGVGTRILVCTGHGEKRGFELKAKGIQLPLLLRESSGSDDNNGDDAFGIPAEALPCWICADLNAAVDLLCAS
;
A
#
# COMPACT_ATOMS: atom_id res chain seq x y z
N SER A 1 37.97 -1.69 -8.88
CA SER A 1 36.90 -1.50 -7.87
C SER A 1 35.57 -1.37 -8.58
N SER A 2 34.76 -2.42 -8.58
CA SER A 2 33.35 -2.30 -8.96
C SER A 2 32.60 -1.88 -7.69
N SER A 3 32.37 -0.59 -7.52
CA SER A 3 31.35 -0.12 -6.58
C SER A 3 30.00 -0.52 -7.18
N SER A 4 29.44 -1.66 -6.75
CA SER A 4 28.00 -1.85 -6.86
C SER A 4 27.36 -0.76 -6.00
N SER A 5 26.92 0.33 -6.64
CA SER A 5 25.98 1.26 -6.02
C SER A 5 24.69 0.49 -5.78
N SER A 6 24.56 -0.12 -4.60
CA SER A 6 23.27 -0.58 -4.10
C SER A 6 22.39 0.65 -3.95
N SER A 7 21.50 0.88 -4.93
CA SER A 7 20.50 1.94 -4.87
C SER A 7 19.60 1.70 -3.66
N LYS A 8 19.76 2.52 -2.62
CA LYS A 8 18.92 2.48 -1.41
C LYS A 8 17.48 2.83 -1.81
N ARG A 9 16.54 1.89 -1.67
CA ARG A 9 15.10 2.16 -1.91
C ARG A 9 14.59 3.16 -0.89
N LYS A 10 13.63 4.00 -1.27
CA LYS A 10 12.97 4.92 -0.35
C LYS A 10 11.74 4.25 0.26
N VAL A 11 11.59 4.33 1.58
CA VAL A 11 10.47 3.71 2.30
C VAL A 11 9.61 4.81 2.92
N ALA A 12 8.39 4.97 2.41
CA ALA A 12 7.42 5.92 2.94
C ALA A 12 6.22 5.17 3.54
N ILE A 13 5.71 5.64 4.67
CA ILE A 13 4.48 5.13 5.30
C ILE A 13 3.33 6.08 4.98
N VAL A 14 2.20 5.55 4.51
CA VAL A 14 0.97 6.30 4.24
C VAL A 14 -0.20 5.71 5.02
N THR A 15 -0.76 6.44 5.98
CA THR A 15 -1.77 5.92 6.90
C THR A 15 -2.93 6.87 7.16
N ASN A 16 -4.16 6.32 7.25
CA ASN A 16 -5.36 7.08 7.58
C ASN A 16 -5.53 7.11 9.11
N GLN A 17 -5.32 8.26 9.76
CA GLN A 17 -5.43 8.42 11.22
C GLN A 17 -6.55 9.38 11.59
N SER A 18 -7.80 8.95 11.38
CA SER A 18 -8.99 9.75 11.72
C SER A 18 -9.10 10.09 13.22
N CYS A 19 -8.34 9.41 14.09
CA CYS A 19 -8.26 9.71 15.51
C CYS A 19 -7.79 11.16 15.78
N ILE A 20 -6.94 11.72 14.91
CA ILE A 20 -6.50 13.12 15.02
C ILE A 20 -7.67 14.06 14.72
N GLY A 21 -8.35 13.88 13.58
CA GLY A 21 -9.51 14.71 13.21
C GLY A 21 -10.67 14.60 14.21
N ARG A 22 -10.79 13.45 14.88
CA ARG A 22 -11.75 13.22 15.98
C ARG A 22 -11.29 13.75 17.33
N LYS A 23 -10.09 14.34 17.43
CA LYS A 23 -9.47 14.83 18.68
C LYS A 23 -9.32 13.75 19.77
N LEU A 24 -9.23 12.48 19.36
CA LEU A 24 -8.96 11.33 20.24
C LEU A 24 -7.47 11.17 20.52
N LEU A 25 -6.62 11.70 19.64
CA LEU A 25 -5.17 11.67 19.74
C LEU A 25 -4.61 13.03 19.31
N THR A 26 -3.62 13.54 20.04
CA THR A 26 -2.92 14.77 19.65
C THR A 26 -1.81 14.47 18.64
N GLU A 27 -1.44 15.47 17.85
CA GLU A 27 -0.31 15.37 16.92
C GLU A 27 1.00 15.02 17.65
N ASP A 28 1.19 15.55 18.86
CA ASP A 28 2.36 15.28 19.70
C ASP A 28 2.43 13.81 20.15
N SER A 29 1.29 13.25 20.59
CA SER A 29 1.20 11.83 20.96
C SER A 29 1.47 10.92 19.75
N LEU A 30 0.91 11.27 18.58
CA LEU A 30 1.16 10.52 17.36
C LEU A 30 2.64 10.59 16.95
N SER A 31 3.25 11.77 17.03
CA SER A 31 4.68 11.98 16.75
C SER A 31 5.56 11.12 17.66
N SER A 32 5.20 11.03 18.94
CA SER A 32 5.88 10.16 19.91
C SER A 32 5.77 8.68 19.52
N MET A 33 4.58 8.22 19.11
CA MET A 33 4.39 6.83 18.63
C MET A 33 5.20 6.54 17.36
N HIS A 34 5.21 7.46 16.39
CA HIS A 34 6.02 7.31 15.18
C HIS A 34 7.52 7.30 15.48
N SER A 35 7.96 8.06 16.49
CA SER A 35 9.36 8.09 16.89
C SER A 35 9.79 6.76 17.49
N MET A 36 8.97 6.17 18.38
CA MET A 36 9.22 4.83 18.91
C MET A 36 9.24 3.77 17.80
N MET A 37 8.26 3.80 16.88
CA MET A 37 8.22 2.89 15.72
C MET A 37 9.50 2.98 14.87
N LYS A 38 9.94 4.20 14.54
CA LYS A 38 11.14 4.42 13.74
C LYS A 38 12.38 3.87 14.46
N GLN A 39 12.51 4.15 15.76
CA GLN A 39 13.64 3.67 16.54
C GLN A 39 13.73 2.14 16.57
N GLU A 40 12.61 1.43 16.69
CA GLU A 40 12.59 -0.05 16.66
C GLU A 40 12.99 -0.62 15.30
N ILE A 41 12.61 0.06 14.21
CA ILE A 41 12.98 -0.33 12.85
C ILE A 41 14.47 -0.08 12.59
N GLU A 42 14.97 1.08 13.03
CA GLU A 42 16.39 1.44 12.92
C GLU A 42 17.30 0.50 13.70
N GLN A 43 16.87 0.06 14.89
CA GLN A 43 17.58 -0.96 15.67
C GLN A 43 17.74 -2.29 14.93
N GLN A 44 16.83 -2.61 14.01
CA GLN A 44 16.89 -3.79 13.15
C GLN A 44 17.58 -3.53 11.80
N GLY A 45 18.16 -2.35 11.60
CA GLY A 45 18.84 -1.95 10.36
C GLY A 45 17.91 -1.48 9.25
N GLY A 46 16.61 -1.33 9.54
CA GLY A 46 15.64 -0.71 8.63
C GLY A 46 15.68 0.81 8.70
N TYR A 47 14.92 1.47 7.83
CA TYR A 47 14.74 2.92 7.85
C TYR A 47 13.40 3.28 7.24
N ILE A 48 12.81 4.39 7.71
CA ILE A 48 11.63 5.01 7.12
C ILE A 48 12.02 6.43 6.72
N ASP A 49 11.98 6.74 5.42
CA ASP A 49 12.35 8.04 4.89
C ASP A 49 11.27 9.11 5.16
N SER A 50 9.99 8.74 5.12
CA SER A 50 8.88 9.66 5.44
C SER A 50 7.64 8.95 5.95
N ILE A 51 6.82 9.68 6.72
CA ILE A 51 5.51 9.21 7.21
C ILE A 51 4.48 10.28 6.86
N HIS A 52 3.46 9.89 6.11
CA HIS A 52 2.35 10.74 5.67
C HIS A 52 1.07 10.24 6.32
N VAL A 53 0.31 11.18 6.89
CA VAL A 53 -0.88 10.89 7.66
C VAL A 53 -2.04 11.76 7.23
N ALA A 54 -3.17 11.12 6.96
CA ALA A 54 -4.45 11.80 6.72
C ALA A 54 -5.26 11.86 8.03
N PRO A 55 -5.47 13.06 8.62
CA PRO A 55 -6.28 13.24 9.83
C PRO A 55 -7.79 13.16 9.54
N ASP A 56 -8.18 13.16 8.27
CA ASP A 56 -9.54 13.25 7.78
C ASP A 56 -10.44 12.12 8.30
N THR A 57 -11.68 12.47 8.64
CA THR A 57 -12.73 11.51 8.96
C THR A 57 -13.34 10.95 7.66
N PRO A 58 -13.99 9.77 7.70
CA PRO A 58 -14.67 9.25 6.51
C PRO A 58 -15.76 10.18 5.97
N GLU A 59 -16.40 10.98 6.84
CA GLU A 59 -17.47 11.91 6.48
C GLU A 59 -16.96 13.19 5.81
N ASN A 60 -15.69 13.55 6.03
CA ASN A 60 -15.08 14.77 5.49
C ASN A 60 -13.69 14.43 4.92
N ALA A 61 -13.68 13.49 3.98
CA ALA A 61 -12.46 12.95 3.37
C ALA A 61 -11.95 13.88 2.25
N SER A 62 -10.73 14.41 2.40
CA SER A 62 -9.98 15.00 1.29
C SER A 62 -9.31 13.93 0.41
N ASP A 63 -8.75 14.36 -0.72
CA ASP A 63 -7.94 13.52 -1.61
C ASP A 63 -6.70 12.91 -0.94
N ARG A 64 -6.30 13.39 0.24
CA ARG A 64 -5.21 12.76 1.01
C ARG A 64 -5.65 11.44 1.64
N ARG A 65 -6.91 11.31 2.06
CA ARG A 65 -7.41 10.09 2.71
C ARG A 65 -7.65 9.01 1.66
N LYS A 66 -7.02 7.86 1.83
CA LYS A 66 -7.25 6.69 0.96
C LYS A 66 -8.75 6.34 0.95
N PRO A 67 -9.39 6.14 -0.22
CA PRO A 67 -8.78 5.81 -1.53
C PRO A 67 -8.29 7.00 -2.39
N GLY A 68 -8.22 8.22 -1.87
CA GLY A 68 -7.57 9.34 -2.55
C GLY A 68 -6.04 9.16 -2.71
N PRO A 69 -5.44 9.63 -3.82
CA PRO A 69 -4.02 9.43 -4.12
C PRO A 69 -3.08 10.45 -3.44
N GLY A 70 -3.61 11.46 -2.73
CA GLY A 70 -2.85 12.63 -2.28
C GLY A 70 -1.59 12.29 -1.49
N MET A 71 -1.68 11.42 -0.48
CA MET A 71 -0.51 11.03 0.32
C MET A 71 0.58 10.33 -0.51
N LEU A 72 0.19 9.54 -1.50
CA LEU A 72 1.13 8.82 -2.37
C LEU A 72 1.85 9.80 -3.29
N LEU A 73 1.09 10.74 -3.90
CA LEU A 73 1.65 11.79 -4.75
C LEU A 73 2.62 12.68 -3.96
N GLU A 74 2.27 13.05 -2.71
CA GLU A 74 3.16 13.80 -1.82
C GLU A 74 4.46 13.04 -1.53
N ALA A 75 4.37 11.74 -1.21
CA ALA A 75 5.54 10.91 -0.94
C ALA A 75 6.45 10.76 -2.17
N MET A 76 5.86 10.52 -3.34
CA MET A 76 6.62 10.39 -4.59
C MET A 76 7.30 11.71 -4.97
N SER A 77 6.58 12.82 -4.86
CA SER A 77 7.13 14.16 -5.10
C SER A 77 8.25 14.52 -4.13
N LEU A 78 8.12 14.15 -2.84
CA LEU A 78 9.13 14.43 -1.81
C LEU A 78 10.44 13.69 -2.08
N HIS A 79 10.36 12.45 -2.56
CA HIS A 79 11.52 11.60 -2.82
C HIS A 79 12.01 11.66 -4.27
N HIS A 80 11.36 12.47 -5.12
CA HIS A 80 11.66 12.59 -6.55
C HIS A 80 11.66 11.23 -7.25
N VAL A 81 10.65 10.40 -6.97
CA VAL A 81 10.47 9.09 -7.60
C VAL A 81 9.30 9.10 -8.55
N GLU A 82 9.49 8.44 -9.69
CA GLU A 82 8.42 8.27 -10.68
C GLU A 82 7.44 7.18 -10.24
N PRO A 83 6.16 7.30 -10.60
CA PRO A 83 5.13 6.33 -10.22
C PRO A 83 5.39 4.94 -10.79
N ASP A 84 5.92 4.83 -12.02
CA ASP A 84 6.34 3.56 -12.63
C ASP A 84 7.42 2.81 -11.84
N ASN A 85 8.27 3.56 -11.11
CA ASN A 85 9.34 3.01 -10.27
C ASN A 85 8.93 2.89 -8.80
N THR A 86 7.63 3.02 -8.52
CA THR A 86 7.09 2.97 -7.16
C THR A 86 6.26 1.71 -6.98
N ALA A 87 6.31 1.14 -5.78
CA ALA A 87 5.46 0.04 -5.37
C ALA A 87 4.62 0.43 -4.14
N MET A 88 3.32 0.14 -4.19
CA MET A 88 2.43 0.25 -3.03
C MET A 88 2.14 -1.14 -2.48
N VAL A 89 2.35 -1.30 -1.17
CA VAL A 89 1.98 -2.52 -0.43
C VAL A 89 0.93 -2.13 0.61
N GLY A 90 -0.22 -2.80 0.59
CA GLY A 90 -1.31 -2.57 1.54
C GLY A 90 -2.18 -3.80 1.74
N ASP A 91 -3.02 -3.80 2.77
CA ASP A 91 -3.93 -4.90 3.10
C ASP A 91 -5.40 -4.60 2.74
N THR A 92 -5.68 -3.39 2.22
CA THR A 92 -7.04 -2.97 1.88
C THR A 92 -7.19 -2.63 0.40
N ILE A 93 -8.42 -2.74 -0.11
CA ILE A 93 -8.76 -2.28 -1.47
C ILE A 93 -8.53 -0.76 -1.61
N ASN A 94 -8.76 0.02 -0.56
CA ASN A 94 -8.53 1.47 -0.58
C ASN A 94 -7.06 1.81 -0.88
N ASP A 95 -6.11 0.99 -0.44
CA ASP A 95 -4.70 1.16 -0.78
C ASP A 95 -4.44 0.96 -2.27
N MET A 96 -5.05 -0.07 -2.85
CA MET A 96 -4.89 -0.40 -4.27
C MET A 96 -5.54 0.64 -5.17
N LEU A 97 -6.71 1.15 -4.78
CA LEU A 97 -7.38 2.26 -5.46
C LEU A 97 -6.55 3.54 -5.41
N ALA A 98 -6.02 3.90 -4.23
CA ALA A 98 -5.15 5.07 -4.09
C ALA A 98 -3.89 4.95 -4.95
N ALA A 99 -3.27 3.77 -4.97
CA ALA A 99 -2.09 3.49 -5.80
C ALA A 99 -2.41 3.58 -7.29
N SER A 100 -3.57 3.05 -7.71
CA SER A 100 -4.00 3.11 -9.10
C SER A 100 -4.26 4.54 -9.55
N ARG A 101 -4.98 5.33 -8.74
CA ARG A 101 -5.24 6.75 -9.00
C ARG A 101 -3.97 7.60 -9.00
N ALA A 102 -2.96 7.20 -8.22
CA ALA A 102 -1.64 7.83 -8.20
C ALA A 102 -0.75 7.38 -9.38
N GLY A 103 -1.19 6.43 -10.20
CA GLY A 103 -0.42 5.89 -11.33
C GLY A 103 0.69 4.91 -10.93
N VAL A 104 0.74 4.45 -9.68
CA VAL A 104 1.82 3.60 -9.16
C VAL A 104 1.94 2.32 -9.99
N GLY A 105 3.12 2.04 -10.53
CA GLY A 105 3.36 0.94 -11.46
C GLY A 105 3.17 -0.44 -10.84
N THR A 106 3.55 -0.60 -9.55
CA THR A 106 3.40 -1.88 -8.84
C THR A 106 2.45 -1.78 -7.66
N ARG A 107 1.40 -2.60 -7.66
CA ARG A 107 0.36 -2.63 -6.62
C ARG A 107 0.32 -4.02 -6.01
N ILE A 108 0.48 -4.11 -4.69
CA ILE A 108 0.55 -5.38 -3.96
C ILE A 108 -0.44 -5.35 -2.80
N LEU A 109 -1.43 -6.23 -2.87
CA LEU A 109 -2.37 -6.51 -1.81
C LEU A 109 -1.87 -7.71 -0.99
N VAL A 110 -1.63 -7.51 0.31
CA VAL A 110 -1.26 -8.60 1.21
C VAL A 110 -2.49 -9.19 1.91
N CYS A 111 -2.48 -10.51 2.10
CA CYS A 111 -3.54 -11.24 2.78
C CYS A 111 -3.34 -11.33 4.31
N THR A 112 -2.85 -10.26 4.92
CA THR A 112 -2.74 -10.09 6.37
C THR A 112 -3.66 -8.97 6.83
N GLY A 113 -3.95 -8.86 8.13
CA GLY A 113 -4.80 -7.78 8.65
C GLY A 113 -6.21 -7.79 8.03
N HIS A 114 -6.58 -6.72 7.33
CA HIS A 114 -7.89 -6.62 6.67
C HIS A 114 -8.02 -7.53 5.44
N GLY A 115 -6.91 -7.97 4.85
CA GLY A 115 -6.87 -8.87 3.69
C GLY A 115 -6.96 -10.36 4.06
N GLU A 116 -6.98 -10.71 5.34
CA GLU A 116 -6.86 -12.09 5.83
C GLU A 116 -7.97 -13.01 5.28
N LYS A 117 -9.22 -12.55 5.28
CA LYS A 117 -10.36 -13.30 4.75
C LYS A 117 -10.11 -13.74 3.30
N ARG A 118 -9.56 -12.85 2.47
CA ARG A 118 -9.27 -13.13 1.06
C ARG A 118 -8.15 -14.16 0.92
N GLY A 119 -7.12 -14.10 1.75
CA GLY A 119 -6.08 -15.14 1.81
C GLY A 119 -6.65 -16.52 2.07
N PHE A 120 -7.57 -16.63 3.02
CA PHE A 120 -8.28 -17.88 3.28
C PHE A 120 -9.09 -18.36 2.08
N GLU A 121 -9.83 -17.48 1.41
CA GLU A 121 -10.63 -17.83 0.23
C GLU A 121 -9.76 -18.34 -0.94
N LEU A 122 -8.65 -17.66 -1.23
CA LEU A 122 -7.71 -18.05 -2.27
C LEU A 122 -7.04 -19.39 -1.94
N LYS A 123 -6.62 -19.56 -0.69
CA LYS A 123 -6.03 -20.81 -0.20
C LYS A 123 -7.02 -21.97 -0.26
N ALA A 124 -8.29 -21.74 0.11
CA ALA A 124 -9.35 -22.74 0.03
C ALA A 124 -9.65 -23.17 -1.42
N LYS A 125 -9.48 -22.26 -2.38
CA LYS A 125 -9.55 -22.54 -3.82
C LYS A 125 -8.29 -23.22 -4.38
N GLY A 126 -7.26 -23.46 -3.55
CA GLY A 126 -6.00 -24.05 -3.99
C GLY A 126 -5.14 -23.13 -4.86
N ILE A 127 -5.38 -21.81 -4.80
CA ILE A 127 -4.64 -20.82 -5.58
C ILE A 127 -3.28 -20.57 -4.91
N GLN A 128 -2.21 -20.64 -5.70
CA GLN A 128 -0.86 -20.37 -5.24
C GLN A 128 -0.55 -18.87 -5.31
N LEU A 129 0.10 -18.35 -4.28
CA LEU A 129 0.54 -16.95 -4.17
C LEU A 129 2.07 -16.86 -4.32
N PRO A 130 2.62 -15.75 -4.87
CA PRO A 130 1.91 -14.56 -5.31
C PRO A 130 1.14 -14.74 -6.63
N LEU A 131 -0.05 -14.12 -6.73
CA LEU A 131 -0.90 -14.15 -7.92
C LEU A 131 -1.03 -12.74 -8.51
N LEU A 132 -0.78 -12.59 -9.82
CA LEU A 132 -1.06 -11.34 -10.52
C LEU A 132 -2.48 -11.36 -11.11
N LEU A 133 -3.35 -10.51 -10.57
CA LEU A 133 -4.66 -10.25 -11.16
C LEU A 133 -4.53 -9.18 -12.25
N ARG A 134 -5.22 -9.42 -13.37
CA ARG A 134 -5.29 -8.53 -14.53
C ARG A 134 -6.75 -8.35 -14.91
N GLU A 135 -7.07 -7.26 -15.59
CA GLU A 135 -8.40 -7.05 -16.14
C GLU A 135 -8.71 -8.15 -17.17
N SER A 136 -9.86 -8.82 -17.02
CA SER A 136 -10.37 -9.71 -18.06
C SER A 136 -10.81 -8.86 -19.25
N SER A 137 -10.10 -8.97 -20.36
CA SER A 137 -10.53 -8.43 -21.65
C SER A 137 -11.73 -9.25 -22.16
N GLY A 138 -12.94 -9.01 -21.66
CA GLY A 138 -14.13 -9.73 -22.13
C GLY A 138 -15.43 -9.46 -21.38
N SER A 139 -16.25 -8.60 -21.98
CA SER A 139 -17.73 -8.58 -22.05
C SER A 139 -18.60 -8.51 -20.78
N ASP A 140 -19.42 -7.46 -20.79
CA ASP A 140 -20.84 -7.43 -20.36
C ASP A 140 -21.23 -8.29 -19.15
N ASP A 141 -20.96 -7.80 -17.94
CA ASP A 141 -21.88 -8.03 -16.82
C ASP A 141 -21.73 -6.91 -15.78
N ASN A 142 -22.87 -6.34 -15.37
CA ASN A 142 -23.01 -5.13 -14.56
C ASN A 142 -22.65 -5.35 -13.07
N ASN A 143 -21.52 -5.99 -12.79
CA ASN A 143 -21.01 -6.14 -11.44
C ASN A 143 -19.47 -6.07 -11.48
N GLY A 144 -18.94 -4.83 -11.50
CA GLY A 144 -17.56 -4.47 -11.84
C GLY A 144 -16.43 -4.91 -10.89
N ASP A 145 -16.60 -6.05 -10.23
CA ASP A 145 -15.59 -6.68 -9.37
C ASP A 145 -15.11 -7.99 -10.03
N ASP A 146 -13.81 -8.26 -9.98
CA ASP A 146 -13.28 -9.55 -10.42
C ASP A 146 -13.77 -10.70 -9.51
N ALA A 147 -13.45 -11.95 -9.88
CA ALA A 147 -13.84 -13.15 -9.12
C ALA A 147 -13.43 -13.13 -7.63
N PHE A 148 -12.55 -12.22 -7.23
CA PHE A 148 -12.07 -12.02 -5.86
C PHE A 148 -12.59 -10.76 -5.18
N GLY A 149 -13.47 -9.97 -5.80
CA GLY A 149 -14.03 -8.76 -5.19
C GLY A 149 -13.06 -7.57 -5.19
N ILE A 150 -12.19 -7.50 -6.19
CA ILE A 150 -11.28 -6.38 -6.45
C ILE A 150 -11.86 -5.59 -7.63
N PRO A 151 -12.07 -4.27 -7.46
CA PRO A 151 -12.59 -3.44 -8.53
C PRO A 151 -11.60 -3.38 -9.68
N ALA A 152 -12.09 -3.29 -10.92
CA ALA A 152 -11.24 -3.16 -12.12
C ALA A 152 -10.25 -2.00 -12.01
N GLU A 153 -10.65 -0.88 -11.38
CA GLU A 153 -9.77 0.28 -11.13
C GLU A 153 -8.51 -0.08 -10.32
N ALA A 154 -8.56 -1.07 -9.43
CA ALA A 154 -7.40 -1.50 -8.64
C ALA A 154 -6.45 -2.43 -9.41
N LEU A 155 -6.81 -2.90 -10.61
CA LEU A 155 -6.03 -3.81 -11.43
C LEU A 155 -5.03 -3.06 -12.36
N PRO A 156 -3.98 -3.74 -12.84
CA PRO A 156 -3.46 -5.00 -12.33
C PRO A 156 -2.93 -4.86 -10.89
N CYS A 157 -3.06 -5.94 -10.12
CA CYS A 157 -2.66 -6.00 -8.71
C CYS A 157 -2.09 -7.38 -8.38
N TRP A 158 -0.97 -7.41 -7.67
CA TRP A 158 -0.44 -8.63 -7.08
C TRP A 158 -1.15 -8.95 -5.77
N ILE A 159 -1.43 -10.22 -5.54
CA ILE A 159 -1.88 -10.73 -4.25
C ILE A 159 -0.74 -11.54 -3.64
N CYS A 160 -0.30 -11.14 -2.45
CA CYS A 160 0.72 -11.83 -1.67
C CYS A 160 0.12 -12.37 -0.37
N ALA A 161 0.66 -13.49 0.13
CA ALA A 161 0.20 -14.08 1.39
C ALA A 161 0.43 -13.12 2.57
N ASP A 162 1.57 -12.42 2.57
CA ASP A 162 2.04 -11.56 3.65
C ASP A 162 3.09 -10.55 3.14
N LEU A 163 3.61 -9.74 4.05
CA LEU A 163 4.59 -8.70 3.75
C LEU A 163 5.94 -9.29 3.26
N ASN A 164 6.36 -10.45 3.77
CA ASN A 164 7.60 -11.09 3.31
C ASN A 164 7.47 -11.51 1.85
N ALA A 165 6.36 -12.14 1.48
CA ALA A 165 6.07 -12.50 0.09
C ALA A 165 6.02 -11.27 -0.83
N ALA A 166 5.53 -10.12 -0.34
CA ALA A 166 5.56 -8.86 -1.09
C ALA A 166 7.00 -8.34 -1.30
N VAL A 167 7.85 -8.41 -0.27
CA VAL A 167 9.26 -8.00 -0.37
C VAL A 167 10.04 -8.91 -1.32
N ASP A 168 9.80 -10.22 -1.27
CA ASP A 168 10.44 -11.18 -2.17
C ASP A 168 10.09 -10.88 -3.63
N LEU A 169 8.81 -10.57 -3.92
CA LEU A 169 8.35 -10.15 -5.25
C LEU A 169 9.08 -8.88 -5.74
N LEU A 170 9.24 -7.89 -4.88
CA LEU A 170 9.93 -6.62 -5.19
C LEU A 170 11.45 -6.77 -5.32
N CYS A 171 12.04 -7.79 -4.71
CA CYS A 171 13.46 -8.08 -4.84
C CYS A 171 13.79 -8.92 -6.08
N ALA A 172 12.82 -9.68 -6.58
CA ALA A 172 12.97 -10.52 -7.77
C ALA A 172 12.71 -9.78 -9.10
N SER A 173 12.19 -8.55 -9.04
CA SER A 173 11.91 -7.66 -10.18
C SER A 173 13.03 -6.65 -10.41
#